data_AF-A0A2N2RW39-F1
#
_entry.id   AF-A0A2N2RW39-F1
#
_cell.length_a   1.000
_cell.length_b   1.000
_cell.length_c   1.000
_cell.angle_alpha   90.00
_cell.angle_beta   90.00
_cell.angle_gamma   90.00
#
_symmetry.space_group_name_H-M   'P 1'
#
loop_
_entity.id
_entity.type
_entity.pdbx_description
1 polymer ?
#
loop_
_entity_poly.entity_id
_entity_poly.type
_entity_poly.pdbx_seq_one_letter_code
_entity_poly.pdbx_strand_id
1 'polypeptide(L)'
;MLLEASDTKNQYESNLIKLQAATRGVKVVYAGNKDLEQRLTGRFYTHERIGRSMAIDIADRLTFQNIKRLRIIDPFCGDGRLICWLIEELFSQKKLSILAVDITLWDCDEASLKLAETSVLAALSKLLPLIKYSVKACTVDSFSKTLNFECSFDVCITNPPWEIIRPDSRELSKLDEVAKDAYIALLKEKVLNLENAYPHAKPARKFSGWGTNLACCGIEASVRLVKDKGYFGIVAPATIFGDQVSAPLRTWLLTTNQVNTIHHYPAEARLFDGVDQAAVYFVGKKEGLTNLNAFDNSQLDIIQHQEKPGEGIPPTLNLNFEFLKSHDFAIGFTSSLGISSAMPYLMKLPKLSDFESNQYGLIKLGRELDETGIAHKLCQTGDYRFIKGRQVKRFSFDDSASDFLNREITPPVSANSLRIVWRDVARQSSVRRMIATLLPPGYVTGNSLNVLTVKAGYERLLNALLAVFNSAIFEALIRASISTNHLSVGAIRKIRVPDLTNEKFLAEIGQLVESFLHSPNSETAAEIEVGVARWYGLPDDIYLEMLDQLEMKAPDDVAEIRKILIDSPRNNTL
;
A
#
# COMPACT_ATOMS: atom_id res chain seq x y z
N MET A 1 24.13 -8.44 26.77
CA MET A 1 23.51 -7.57 25.75
C MET A 1 24.45 -6.55 25.09
N LEU A 2 25.59 -6.15 25.70
CA LEU A 2 26.52 -5.17 25.07
C LEU A 2 27.55 -5.79 24.09
N LEU A 3 27.70 -7.11 24.04
CA LEU A 3 28.70 -7.79 23.18
C LEU A 3 28.19 -8.12 21.78
N GLU A 4 26.89 -8.34 21.58
CA GLU A 4 26.32 -8.71 20.25
C GLU A 4 26.13 -7.51 19.30
N ALA A 5 26.02 -6.29 19.83
CA ALA A 5 25.85 -5.08 19.02
C ALA A 5 27.13 -4.61 18.31
N SER A 6 28.32 -5.01 18.81
CA SER A 6 29.60 -4.59 18.22
C SER A 6 30.01 -5.47 17.02
N ASP A 7 29.64 -6.75 17.02
CA ASP A 7 29.92 -7.69 15.93
C ASP A 7 29.03 -7.44 14.72
N THR A 8 27.73 -7.20 14.96
CA THR A 8 26.80 -6.82 13.90
C THR A 8 27.25 -5.53 13.19
N LYS A 9 27.75 -4.53 13.93
CA LYS A 9 28.22 -3.24 13.40
C LYS A 9 29.27 -3.32 12.29
N ASN A 10 30.34 -4.11 12.47
CA ASN A 10 31.41 -4.24 11.46
C ASN A 10 30.95 -5.07 10.24
N GLN A 11 29.91 -5.88 10.40
CA GLN A 11 29.47 -6.83 9.40
C GLN A 11 28.71 -6.16 8.24
N TYR A 12 27.86 -5.15 8.51
CA TYR A 12 27.09 -4.46 7.45
C TYR A 12 27.96 -3.58 6.55
N GLU A 13 28.80 -2.73 7.15
CA GLU A 13 29.67 -1.81 6.41
C GLU A 13 30.65 -2.62 5.53
N SER A 14 31.15 -3.75 6.06
CA SER A 14 31.93 -4.72 5.29
C SER A 14 31.12 -5.37 4.16
N ASN A 15 29.84 -5.70 4.37
CA ASN A 15 29.01 -6.38 3.40
C ASN A 15 28.65 -5.51 2.18
N LEU A 16 28.31 -4.23 2.38
CA LEU A 16 28.03 -3.31 1.25
C LEU A 16 29.25 -3.14 0.34
N ILE A 17 30.42 -2.93 0.94
CA ILE A 17 31.70 -2.80 0.21
C ILE A 17 32.00 -4.09 -0.56
N LYS A 18 31.77 -5.26 0.05
CA LYS A 18 31.94 -6.56 -0.61
C LYS A 18 30.96 -6.75 -1.78
N LEU A 19 29.70 -6.32 -1.64
CA LEU A 19 28.71 -6.38 -2.74
C LEU A 19 29.12 -5.50 -3.92
N GLN A 20 29.56 -4.27 -3.66
CA GLN A 20 30.07 -3.36 -4.70
C GLN A 20 31.33 -3.93 -5.37
N ALA A 21 32.23 -4.55 -4.59
CA ALA A 21 33.42 -5.20 -5.13
C ALA A 21 33.08 -6.42 -6.00
N ALA A 22 32.17 -7.29 -5.54
CA ALA A 22 31.74 -8.49 -6.26
C ALA A 22 31.03 -8.20 -7.60
N THR A 23 30.49 -6.99 -7.73
CA THR A 23 29.75 -6.55 -8.94
C THR A 23 30.54 -5.57 -9.81
N ARG A 24 31.80 -5.30 -9.45
CA ARG A 24 32.65 -4.34 -10.16
C ARG A 24 32.87 -4.78 -11.61
N GLY A 25 32.43 -3.94 -12.56
CA GLY A 25 32.53 -4.21 -14.00
C GLY A 25 31.30 -4.87 -14.64
N VAL A 26 30.29 -5.25 -13.85
CA VAL A 26 29.01 -5.75 -14.35
C VAL A 26 28.19 -4.57 -14.89
N LYS A 27 28.22 -4.36 -16.21
CA LYS A 27 27.44 -3.30 -16.88
C LYS A 27 26.04 -3.80 -17.21
N VAL A 28 25.05 -3.56 -16.35
CA VAL A 28 23.62 -3.81 -16.62
C VAL A 28 22.88 -2.48 -16.62
N VAL A 29 22.02 -2.27 -17.62
CA VAL A 29 21.10 -1.14 -17.67
C VAL A 29 19.69 -1.68 -17.41
N TYR A 30 19.02 -1.13 -16.40
CA TYR A 30 17.65 -1.47 -16.03
C TYR A 30 16.65 -0.54 -16.74
N ALA A 31 15.35 -0.85 -16.64
CA ALA A 31 14.31 0.08 -17.08
C ALA A 31 14.49 1.45 -16.41
N GLY A 32 14.37 2.53 -17.17
CA GLY A 32 14.66 3.89 -16.72
C GLY A 32 16.15 4.28 -16.72
N ASN A 33 17.00 3.59 -17.48
CA ASN A 33 18.46 3.83 -17.61
C ASN A 33 19.27 3.72 -16.32
N LYS A 34 18.74 3.05 -15.29
CA LYS A 34 19.49 2.83 -14.05
C LYS A 34 20.64 1.86 -14.26
N ASP A 35 21.75 2.07 -13.56
CA ASP A 35 22.83 1.09 -13.46
C ASP A 35 22.72 0.25 -12.18
N LEU A 36 23.64 -0.72 -12.04
CA LEU A 36 23.65 -1.66 -10.91
C LEU A 36 23.93 -0.97 -9.57
N GLU A 37 24.76 0.07 -9.57
CA GLU A 37 25.08 0.82 -8.36
C GLU A 37 23.86 1.61 -7.88
N GLN A 38 23.18 2.30 -8.80
CA GLN A 38 21.92 3.01 -8.54
C GLN A 38 20.81 2.07 -8.06
N ARG A 39 20.75 0.83 -8.58
CA ARG A 39 19.81 -0.18 -8.07
C ARG A 39 20.16 -0.63 -6.66
N LEU A 40 21.42 -1.02 -6.41
CA LEU A 40 21.88 -1.52 -5.11
C LEU A 40 21.78 -0.47 -3.99
N THR A 41 21.88 0.80 -4.35
CA THR A 41 21.73 1.96 -3.46
C THR A 41 20.32 2.56 -3.46
N GLY A 42 19.45 2.18 -4.41
CA GLY A 42 18.04 2.60 -4.47
C GLY A 42 17.80 4.11 -4.63
N ARG A 43 18.68 4.80 -5.38
CA ARG A 43 18.81 6.27 -5.38
C ARG A 43 17.68 6.97 -6.14
N PHE A 44 16.95 7.86 -5.45
CA PHE A 44 15.93 8.73 -6.02
C PHE A 44 16.02 10.14 -5.46
N TYR A 45 16.10 11.13 -6.34
CA TYR A 45 16.05 12.53 -5.92
C TYR A 45 14.60 12.96 -5.66
N THR A 46 14.38 13.64 -4.54
CA THR A 46 13.04 14.11 -4.18
C THR A 46 12.62 15.26 -5.09
N HIS A 47 11.40 15.17 -5.62
CA HIS A 47 10.77 16.25 -6.38
C HIS A 47 10.47 17.44 -5.47
N GLU A 48 10.66 18.66 -5.97
CA GLU A 48 10.45 19.90 -5.21
C GLU A 48 9.06 19.99 -4.59
N ARG A 49 8.00 19.68 -5.37
CA ARG A 49 6.61 19.61 -4.89
C ARG A 49 6.43 18.81 -3.59
N ILE A 50 7.07 17.65 -3.48
CA ILE A 50 6.99 16.81 -2.26
C ILE A 50 7.84 17.43 -1.16
N GLY A 51 9.11 17.71 -1.45
CA GLY A 51 10.07 18.09 -0.41
C GLY A 51 9.78 19.45 0.22
N ARG A 52 9.30 20.43 -0.55
CA ARG A 52 8.83 21.73 -0.04
C ARG A 52 7.63 21.57 0.87
N SER A 53 6.61 20.83 0.44
CA SER A 53 5.39 20.60 1.24
C SER A 53 5.75 19.93 2.57
N MET A 54 6.61 18.90 2.54
CA MET A 54 7.10 18.22 3.73
C MET A 54 7.94 19.15 4.64
N ALA A 55 8.77 20.01 4.07
CA ALA A 55 9.56 21.00 4.80
C ALA A 55 8.67 22.02 5.52
N ILE A 56 7.63 22.52 4.84
CA ILE A 56 6.60 23.41 5.43
C ILE A 56 5.91 22.71 6.60
N ASP A 57 5.43 21.47 6.40
CA ASP A 57 4.73 20.72 7.45
C ASP A 57 5.59 20.49 8.70
N ILE A 58 6.88 20.17 8.53
CA ILE A 58 7.81 20.07 9.66
C ILE A 58 8.00 21.44 10.32
N ALA A 59 8.28 22.48 9.52
CA ALA A 59 8.52 23.82 10.04
C ALA A 59 7.32 24.29 10.87
N ASP A 60 6.09 24.11 10.38
CA ASP A 60 4.83 24.47 11.04
C ASP A 60 4.65 23.81 12.41
N ARG A 61 5.02 22.54 12.54
CA ARG A 61 4.88 21.76 13.78
C ARG A 61 5.99 22.02 14.80
N LEU A 62 7.11 22.57 14.38
CA LEU A 62 8.23 22.84 15.28
C LEU A 62 7.92 24.03 16.21
N THR A 63 7.95 23.73 17.50
CA THR A 63 7.88 24.73 18.57
C THR A 63 9.24 24.84 19.25
N PHE A 64 9.81 26.04 19.29
CA PHE A 64 11.15 26.27 19.85
C PHE A 64 11.17 26.60 21.34
N GLN A 65 10.05 26.38 22.03
CA GLN A 65 9.99 26.55 23.48
C GLN A 65 11.04 25.61 24.11
N ASN A 66 12.06 26.20 24.73
CA ASN A 66 13.18 25.51 25.39
C ASN A 66 14.22 24.82 24.50
N ILE A 67 14.15 24.92 23.17
CA ILE A 67 15.20 24.41 22.27
C ILE A 67 16.24 25.51 22.07
N LYS A 68 17.43 25.37 22.65
CA LYS A 68 18.55 26.31 22.41
C LYS A 68 19.36 25.95 21.16
N ARG A 69 19.33 24.68 20.78
CA ARG A 69 20.07 24.14 19.65
C ARG A 69 19.27 23.03 18.97
N LEU A 70 18.92 23.25 17.72
CA LEU A 70 18.14 22.32 16.89
C LEU A 70 19.08 21.38 16.16
N ARG A 71 18.93 20.07 16.36
CA ARG A 71 19.70 19.04 15.67
C ARG A 71 18.85 18.41 14.56
N ILE A 72 19.27 18.60 13.33
CA ILE A 72 18.59 18.09 12.13
C ILE A 72 19.49 17.05 11.46
N ILE A 73 18.90 15.94 11.03
CA ILE A 73 19.58 14.93 10.22
C ILE A 73 18.82 14.63 8.94
N ASP A 74 19.57 14.40 7.86
CA ASP A 74 19.13 13.59 6.73
C ASP A 74 20.07 12.37 6.61
N PRO A 75 19.62 11.17 7.00
CA PRO A 75 20.44 9.97 6.96
C PRO A 75 20.59 9.38 5.56
N PHE A 76 19.92 9.90 4.54
CA PHE A 76 20.04 9.44 3.14
C PHE A 76 20.09 10.65 2.21
N CYS A 77 21.04 11.56 2.49
CA CYS A 77 20.89 12.96 2.09
C CYS A 77 21.02 13.24 0.59
N GLY A 78 21.64 12.35 -0.18
CA GLY A 78 21.90 12.59 -1.60
C GLY A 78 22.61 13.92 -1.80
N ASP A 79 21.95 14.88 -2.45
CA ASP A 79 22.47 16.23 -2.69
C ASP A 79 22.03 17.28 -1.64
N GLY A 80 21.42 16.85 -0.54
CA GLY A 80 21.06 17.72 0.59
C GLY A 80 19.86 18.62 0.35
N ARG A 81 19.11 18.45 -0.75
CA ARG A 81 18.00 19.36 -1.12
C ARG A 81 16.90 19.47 -0.06
N LEU A 82 16.57 18.36 0.62
CA LEU A 82 15.53 18.34 1.66
C LEU A 82 15.90 19.23 2.84
N ILE A 83 17.16 19.17 3.28
CA ILE A 83 17.70 20.02 4.32
C ILE A 83 17.69 21.49 3.88
N CYS A 84 18.10 21.78 2.64
CA CYS A 84 18.07 23.13 2.10
C CYS A 84 16.66 23.72 2.14
N TRP A 85 15.66 22.97 1.69
CA TRP A 85 14.25 23.40 1.73
C TRP A 85 13.76 23.62 3.15
N LEU A 86 14.06 22.71 4.09
CA LEU A 86 13.68 22.90 5.50
C LEU A 86 14.31 24.15 6.12
N ILE A 87 15.58 24.44 5.83
CA ILE A 87 16.26 25.65 6.31
C ILE A 87 15.56 26.91 5.78
N GLU A 88 15.24 26.92 4.48
CA GLU A 88 14.55 28.04 3.85
C GLU A 88 13.16 28.28 4.46
N GLU A 89 12.39 27.23 4.74
CA GLU A 89 11.07 27.36 5.37
C GLU A 89 11.14 27.79 6.85
N LEU A 90 12.09 27.24 7.60
CA LEU A 90 12.32 27.67 8.98
C LEU A 90 12.74 29.14 9.06
N PHE A 91 13.46 29.64 8.04
CA PHE A 91 13.82 31.05 7.95
C PHE A 91 12.65 31.93 7.52
N SER A 92 11.91 31.54 6.47
CA SER A 92 10.77 32.31 5.93
C SER A 92 9.71 32.58 7.01
N GLN A 93 9.49 31.60 7.90
CA GLN A 93 8.58 31.70 9.03
C GLN A 93 9.15 32.43 10.27
N LYS A 94 10.37 33.00 10.17
CA LYS A 94 11.10 33.66 11.27
C LYS A 94 11.30 32.79 12.51
N LYS A 95 11.33 31.47 12.32
CA LYS A 95 11.45 30.47 13.39
C LYS A 95 12.89 30.32 13.90
N LEU A 96 13.88 30.75 13.11
CA LEU A 96 15.30 30.58 13.39
C LEU A 96 15.98 31.72 14.16
N SER A 97 15.31 32.84 14.43
CA SER A 97 15.97 34.09 14.84
C SER A 97 16.75 34.09 16.18
N ILE A 98 16.70 33.01 16.96
CA ILE A 98 17.39 32.88 18.27
C ILE A 98 18.07 31.49 18.43
N LEU A 99 18.16 30.68 17.36
CA LEU A 99 18.55 29.27 17.45
C LEU A 99 19.96 29.00 16.91
N ALA A 100 20.66 28.06 17.56
CA ALA A 100 21.77 27.37 16.95
C ALA A 100 21.27 26.12 16.18
N VAL A 101 21.81 25.83 15.00
CA VAL A 101 21.41 24.67 14.19
C VAL A 101 22.60 23.75 13.94
N ASP A 102 22.49 22.48 14.35
CA ASP A 102 23.46 21.45 14.01
C ASP A 102 22.85 20.55 12.93
N ILE A 103 23.50 20.48 11.78
CA ILE A 103 23.06 19.66 10.65
C ILE A 103 23.99 18.47 10.49
N THR A 104 23.41 17.28 10.40
CA THR A 104 24.13 16.05 10.09
C THR A 104 23.64 15.46 8.77
N LEU A 105 24.57 15.15 7.89
CA LEU A 105 24.31 14.61 6.55
C LEU A 105 25.03 13.27 6.42
N TRP A 106 24.29 12.20 6.16
CA TRP A 106 24.89 10.89 5.83
C TRP A 106 24.49 10.47 4.43
N ASP A 107 25.45 9.90 3.71
CA ASP A 107 25.20 9.20 2.45
C ASP A 107 26.32 8.16 2.25
N CYS A 108 26.04 7.12 1.47
CA CYS A 108 27.06 6.14 1.09
C CYS A 108 27.89 6.59 -0.12
N ASP A 109 27.40 7.55 -0.92
CA ASP A 109 28.12 8.15 -2.04
C ASP A 109 28.79 9.48 -1.65
N GLU A 110 30.11 9.45 -1.59
CA GLU A 110 30.97 10.59 -1.27
C GLU A 110 30.76 11.76 -2.24
N ALA A 111 30.46 11.50 -3.52
CA ALA A 111 30.27 12.57 -4.50
C ALA A 111 28.98 13.38 -4.22
N SER A 112 27.86 12.71 -3.96
CA SER A 112 26.62 13.38 -3.53
C SER A 112 26.83 14.16 -2.25
N LEU A 113 27.50 13.53 -1.27
CA LEU A 113 27.68 14.12 0.05
C LEU A 113 28.45 15.44 -0.01
N LYS A 114 29.47 15.55 -0.87
CA LYS A 114 30.18 16.81 -1.12
C LYS A 114 29.27 17.90 -1.70
N LEU A 115 28.37 17.53 -2.62
CA LEU A 115 27.36 18.43 -3.17
C LEU A 115 26.36 18.87 -2.08
N ALA A 116 25.94 17.93 -1.22
CA ALA A 116 25.04 18.21 -0.10
C ALA A 116 25.66 19.20 0.89
N GLU A 117 26.89 18.95 1.33
CA GLU A 117 27.60 19.84 2.25
C GLU A 117 27.72 21.26 1.67
N THR A 118 28.12 21.37 0.40
CA THR A 118 28.22 22.66 -0.30
C THR A 118 26.88 23.39 -0.36
N SER A 119 25.82 22.68 -0.75
CA SER A 119 24.48 23.25 -0.92
C SER A 119 23.88 23.71 0.41
N VAL A 120 24.03 22.91 1.46
CA VAL A 120 23.54 23.23 2.80
C VAL A 120 24.30 24.40 3.41
N LEU A 121 25.63 24.45 3.26
CA LEU A 121 26.42 25.60 3.70
C LEU A 121 26.02 26.88 2.95
N ALA A 122 25.73 26.80 1.66
CA ALA A 122 25.25 27.93 0.88
C ALA A 122 23.82 28.37 1.31
N ALA A 123 22.94 27.45 1.68
CA ALA A 123 21.63 27.78 2.21
C ALA A 123 21.73 28.48 3.59
N LEU A 124 22.60 27.97 4.48
CA LEU A 124 22.85 28.55 5.80
C LEU A 124 23.56 29.90 5.76
N SER A 125 24.49 30.11 4.83
CA SER A 125 25.26 31.35 4.75
C SER A 125 24.39 32.57 4.44
N LYS A 126 23.29 32.37 3.69
CA LYS A 126 22.24 33.38 3.46
C LYS A 126 21.56 33.85 4.75
N LEU A 127 21.70 33.09 5.85
CA LEU A 127 21.09 33.36 7.14
C LEU A 127 22.02 34.08 8.13
N LEU A 128 23.30 34.30 7.78
CA LEU A 128 24.24 35.04 8.63
C LEU A 128 23.98 36.56 8.58
N PRO A 129 24.13 37.29 9.71
CA PRO A 129 24.71 36.87 11.00
C PRO A 129 23.69 36.37 12.05
N LEU A 130 22.49 35.95 11.65
CA LEU A 130 21.35 35.75 12.57
C LEU A 130 21.42 34.44 13.38
N ILE A 131 22.18 33.44 12.93
CA ILE A 131 22.22 32.10 13.54
C ILE A 131 23.64 31.53 13.65
N LYS A 132 23.88 30.76 14.71
CA LYS A 132 25.07 29.88 14.80
C LYS A 132 24.73 28.54 14.17
N TYR A 133 25.60 28.00 13.33
CA TYR A 133 25.36 26.69 12.74
C TYR A 133 26.62 25.81 12.70
N SER A 134 26.40 24.49 12.65
CA SER A 134 27.41 23.49 12.32
C SER A 134 26.86 22.53 11.27
N VAL A 135 27.72 22.06 10.37
CA VAL A 135 27.39 21.02 9.39
C VAL A 135 28.39 19.89 9.54
N LYS A 136 27.89 18.65 9.61
CA LYS A 136 28.70 17.43 9.66
C LYS A 136 28.25 16.47 8.59
N ALA A 137 29.05 16.36 7.53
CA ALA A 137 28.87 15.37 6.48
C ALA A 137 29.70 14.10 6.76
N CYS A 138 29.12 12.91 6.61
CA CYS A 138 29.84 11.64 6.77
C CYS A 138 29.48 10.63 5.67
N THR A 139 30.48 10.13 4.95
CA THR A 139 30.30 9.00 4.01
C THR A 139 30.20 7.70 4.81
N VAL A 140 28.99 7.15 4.94
CA VAL A 140 28.72 5.98 5.79
C VAL A 140 27.57 5.14 5.23
N ASP A 141 27.50 3.87 5.64
CA ASP A 141 26.26 3.11 5.56
C ASP A 141 25.31 3.58 6.68
N SER A 142 24.23 4.25 6.28
CA SER A 142 23.29 4.88 7.21
C SER A 142 22.52 3.88 8.06
N PHE A 143 22.25 2.68 7.54
CA PHE A 143 21.59 1.60 8.28
C PHE A 143 22.48 1.13 9.44
N SER A 144 23.78 1.03 9.21
CA SER A 144 24.75 0.64 10.23
C SER A 144 24.99 1.77 11.23
N LYS A 145 25.08 3.00 10.72
CA LYS A 145 25.37 4.18 11.53
C LYS A 145 24.25 4.49 12.52
N THR A 146 23.00 4.35 12.08
CA THR A 146 21.80 4.65 12.88
C THR A 146 21.80 3.95 14.24
N LEU A 147 22.27 2.69 14.30
CA LEU A 147 22.30 1.90 15.54
C LEU A 147 23.12 2.53 16.68
N ASN A 148 24.02 3.48 16.36
CA ASN A 148 24.85 4.17 17.35
C ASN A 148 24.34 5.58 17.71
N PHE A 149 23.26 6.02 17.07
CA PHE A 149 22.73 7.40 17.15
C PHE A 149 21.21 7.43 17.34
N GLU A 150 20.62 6.35 17.86
CA GLU A 150 19.20 6.35 18.22
C GLU A 150 18.90 7.51 19.17
N CYS A 151 17.73 8.12 18.99
CA CYS A 151 17.25 9.25 19.80
C CYS A 151 18.24 10.42 19.92
N SER A 152 18.97 10.75 18.84
CA SER A 152 20.01 11.80 18.87
C SER A 152 19.59 13.13 18.26
N PHE A 153 18.54 13.14 17.43
CA PHE A 153 18.14 14.29 16.62
C PHE A 153 16.75 14.80 16.99
N ASP A 154 16.54 16.10 16.86
CA ASP A 154 15.23 16.73 17.09
C ASP A 154 14.34 16.61 15.85
N VAL A 155 14.97 16.63 14.66
CA VAL A 155 14.31 16.49 13.37
C VAL A 155 15.08 15.51 12.48
N CYS A 156 14.37 14.59 11.86
CA CYS A 156 14.85 13.82 10.71
C CYS A 156 14.01 14.18 9.48
N ILE A 157 14.61 14.60 8.38
CA ILE A 157 13.91 14.84 7.11
C ILE A 157 14.65 14.09 6.01
N THR A 158 13.96 13.19 5.30
CA THR A 158 14.67 12.29 4.37
C THR A 158 13.80 11.63 3.31
N ASN A 159 14.46 11.07 2.30
CA ASN A 159 13.90 10.15 1.33
C ASN A 159 14.78 8.90 1.29
N PRO A 160 14.46 7.84 2.06
CA PRO A 160 15.26 6.63 2.09
C PRO A 160 15.24 5.90 0.74
N PRO A 161 16.16 4.96 0.48
CA PRO A 161 16.22 4.22 -0.78
C PRO A 161 15.08 3.19 -0.94
N TRP A 162 14.56 2.98 -2.16
CA TRP A 162 13.29 2.22 -2.38
C TRP A 162 13.44 0.78 -2.91
N GLU A 163 14.65 0.20 -2.94
CA GLU A 163 14.89 -1.09 -3.58
C GLU A 163 14.52 -2.30 -2.68
N ILE A 164 14.03 -3.38 -3.30
CA ILE A 164 13.89 -4.70 -2.65
C ILE A 164 15.17 -5.52 -2.87
N ILE A 165 15.78 -5.99 -1.78
CA ILE A 165 17.00 -6.81 -1.87
C ILE A 165 16.64 -8.20 -2.37
N ARG A 166 17.10 -8.50 -3.59
CA ARG A 166 17.03 -9.83 -4.21
C ARG A 166 18.04 -9.94 -5.36
N PRO A 167 18.47 -11.18 -5.71
CA PRO A 167 19.24 -11.41 -6.91
C PRO A 167 18.41 -11.07 -8.16
N ASP A 168 19.05 -10.49 -9.17
CA ASP A 168 18.46 -10.21 -10.47
C ASP A 168 19.09 -11.12 -11.55
N SER A 169 18.27 -11.76 -12.37
CA SER A 169 18.76 -12.71 -13.38
C SER A 169 19.70 -12.07 -14.41
N ARG A 170 19.56 -10.77 -14.69
CA ARG A 170 20.42 -10.01 -15.64
C ARG A 170 21.82 -9.74 -15.07
N GLU A 171 21.92 -9.63 -13.74
CA GLU A 171 23.20 -9.53 -13.03
C GLU A 171 23.85 -10.89 -13.00
N LEU A 172 23.09 -11.90 -12.56
CA LEU A 172 23.59 -13.25 -12.44
C LEU A 172 24.08 -13.79 -13.79
N SER A 173 23.43 -13.47 -14.91
CA SER A 173 23.88 -13.93 -16.23
C SER A 173 25.27 -13.43 -16.65
N LYS A 174 25.81 -12.42 -15.97
CA LYS A 174 27.13 -11.81 -16.27
C LYS A 174 28.23 -12.25 -15.31
N LEU A 175 27.89 -13.05 -14.31
CA LEU A 175 28.82 -13.59 -13.33
C LEU A 175 29.10 -15.07 -13.68
N ASP A 176 30.30 -15.55 -13.38
CA ASP A 176 30.55 -17.00 -13.34
C ASP A 176 29.88 -17.65 -12.12
N GLU A 177 29.78 -18.97 -12.08
CA GLU A 177 29.06 -19.68 -11.00
C GLU A 177 29.62 -19.38 -9.60
N VAL A 178 30.94 -19.24 -9.45
CA VAL A 178 31.57 -18.94 -8.15
C VAL A 178 31.21 -17.53 -7.70
N ALA A 179 31.26 -16.55 -8.61
CA ALA A 179 30.90 -15.17 -8.34
C ALA A 179 29.39 -15.01 -8.09
N LYS A 180 28.53 -15.77 -8.78
CA LYS A 180 27.09 -15.81 -8.52
C LYS A 180 26.79 -16.28 -7.09
N ASP A 181 27.39 -17.39 -6.67
CA ASP A 181 27.18 -17.94 -5.34
C ASP A 181 27.65 -16.98 -4.24
N ALA A 182 28.84 -16.38 -4.43
CA ALA A 182 29.35 -15.36 -3.52
C ALA A 182 28.42 -14.14 -3.44
N TYR A 183 27.93 -13.65 -4.58
CA TYR A 183 27.01 -12.52 -4.64
C TYR A 183 25.68 -12.82 -3.94
N ILE A 184 25.08 -13.98 -4.21
CA ILE A 184 23.83 -14.42 -3.55
C ILE A 184 24.04 -14.57 -2.03
N ALA A 185 25.17 -15.11 -1.59
CA ALA A 185 25.51 -15.25 -0.17
C ALA A 185 25.60 -13.88 0.51
N LEU A 186 26.27 -12.90 -0.12
CA LEU A 186 26.36 -11.53 0.40
C LEU A 186 24.99 -10.84 0.48
N LEU A 187 24.11 -11.03 -0.51
CA LEU A 187 22.75 -10.51 -0.47
C LEU A 187 21.93 -11.12 0.67
N LYS A 188 22.07 -12.44 0.91
CA LYS A 188 21.40 -13.11 2.04
C LYS A 188 21.91 -12.60 3.38
N GLU A 189 23.21 -12.38 3.51
CA GLU A 189 23.82 -11.77 4.69
C GLU A 189 23.27 -10.36 4.91
N LYS A 190 23.21 -9.51 3.88
CA LYS A 190 22.61 -8.17 3.96
C LYS A 190 21.16 -8.21 4.45
N VAL A 191 20.37 -9.13 3.91
CA VAL A 191 18.96 -9.35 4.31
C VAL A 191 18.87 -9.74 5.79
N LEU A 192 19.64 -10.74 6.22
CA LEU A 192 19.63 -11.22 7.60
C LEU A 192 20.01 -10.11 8.57
N ASN A 193 21.08 -9.39 8.22
CA ASN A 193 21.55 -8.24 8.96
C ASN A 193 20.40 -7.24 9.08
N LEU A 194 19.94 -6.62 8.00
CA LEU A 194 18.90 -5.58 8.05
C LEU A 194 17.67 -5.97 8.87
N GLU A 195 17.21 -7.22 8.78
CA GLU A 195 16.07 -7.68 9.57
C GLU A 195 16.34 -7.82 11.07
N ASN A 196 17.58 -8.12 11.45
CA ASN A 196 17.98 -8.12 12.86
C ASN A 196 18.08 -6.69 13.41
N ALA A 197 18.58 -5.73 12.62
CA ALA A 197 18.63 -4.33 13.04
C ALA A 197 17.25 -3.65 13.06
N TYR A 198 16.42 -3.96 12.06
CA TYR A 198 15.13 -3.32 11.77
C TYR A 198 13.99 -4.36 11.76
N PRO A 199 13.64 -4.90 12.94
CA PRO A 199 12.63 -5.95 13.07
C PRO A 199 11.22 -5.51 12.64
N HIS A 200 10.86 -4.22 12.72
CA HIS A 200 9.54 -3.77 12.28
C HIS A 200 9.45 -3.67 10.75
N ALA A 201 10.57 -3.42 10.07
CA ALA A 201 10.70 -3.44 8.62
C ALA A 201 10.73 -4.86 8.02
N LYS A 202 10.86 -5.90 8.86
CA LYS A 202 10.87 -7.29 8.41
C LYS A 202 9.54 -7.66 7.75
N PRO A 203 9.55 -8.19 6.50
CA PRO A 203 8.33 -8.54 5.82
C PRO A 203 7.60 -9.70 6.52
N ALA A 204 6.28 -9.61 6.65
CA ALA A 204 5.46 -10.66 7.26
C ALA A 204 5.55 -12.01 6.53
N ARG A 205 5.86 -12.00 5.22
CA ARG A 205 6.07 -13.19 4.40
C ARG A 205 7.20 -12.95 3.40
N LYS A 206 8.01 -13.98 3.17
CA LYS A 206 9.10 -13.99 2.17
C LYS A 206 8.80 -14.94 1.03
N PHE A 207 9.34 -14.64 -0.14
CA PHE A 207 9.35 -15.55 -1.28
C PHE A 207 10.79 -16.00 -1.54
N SER A 208 11.04 -17.31 -1.39
CA SER A 208 12.38 -17.91 -1.53
C SER A 208 13.47 -17.24 -0.66
N GLY A 209 13.09 -16.76 0.53
CA GLY A 209 13.99 -16.07 1.45
C GLY A 209 14.23 -14.58 1.17
N TRP A 210 13.63 -14.02 0.11
CA TRP A 210 13.75 -12.62 -0.28
C TRP A 210 12.50 -11.80 0.07
N GLY A 211 12.65 -10.48 0.12
CA GLY A 211 11.54 -9.54 0.36
C GLY A 211 11.87 -8.33 1.22
N THR A 212 13.09 -8.23 1.78
CA THR A 212 13.52 -7.07 2.58
C THR A 212 13.56 -5.83 1.71
N ASN A 213 12.79 -4.81 2.10
CA ASN A 213 12.66 -3.55 1.38
C ASN A 213 13.45 -2.46 2.09
N LEU A 214 14.39 -1.83 1.37
CA LEU A 214 15.23 -0.77 1.93
C LEU A 214 14.44 0.44 2.40
N ALA A 215 13.30 0.76 1.77
CA ALA A 215 12.47 1.88 2.20
C ALA A 215 11.81 1.58 3.56
N CYS A 216 11.42 0.32 3.79
CA CYS A 216 10.89 -0.10 5.10
C CYS A 216 11.94 0.05 6.19
N CYS A 217 13.16 -0.47 5.96
CA CYS A 217 14.27 -0.31 6.90
C CYS A 217 14.63 1.17 7.09
N GLY A 218 14.55 1.97 6.02
CA GLY A 218 14.87 3.38 6.02
C GLY A 218 13.89 4.21 6.84
N ILE A 219 12.59 3.90 6.75
CA ILE A 219 11.56 4.49 7.61
C ILE A 219 11.86 4.18 9.08
N GLU A 220 12.11 2.91 9.42
CA GLU A 220 12.39 2.51 10.80
C GLU A 220 13.66 3.18 11.35
N ALA A 221 14.75 3.19 10.56
CA ALA A 221 15.98 3.89 10.90
C ALA A 221 15.74 5.38 11.17
N SER A 222 15.02 6.05 10.28
CA SER A 222 14.75 7.49 10.35
C SER A 222 13.96 7.87 11.60
N VAL A 223 12.94 7.09 11.96
CA VAL A 223 12.14 7.30 13.17
C VAL A 223 12.95 6.99 14.43
N ARG A 224 13.84 6.00 14.40
CA ARG A 224 14.72 5.66 15.55
C ARG A 224 15.75 6.74 15.85
N LEU A 225 16.26 7.46 14.84
CA LEU A 225 17.20 8.58 15.01
C LEU A 225 16.60 9.76 15.79
N VAL A 226 15.29 9.92 15.74
CA VAL A 226 14.57 11.04 16.36
C VAL A 226 14.38 10.81 17.85
N LYS A 227 14.59 11.86 18.66
CA LYS A 227 14.32 11.88 20.10
C LYS A 227 12.82 11.76 20.39
N ASP A 228 12.48 11.39 21.62
CA ASP A 228 11.11 11.52 22.10
C ASP A 228 10.62 12.97 21.92
N LYS A 229 9.41 13.12 21.40
CA LYS A 229 8.77 14.39 21.02
C LYS A 229 9.41 15.13 19.84
N GLY A 230 10.45 14.56 19.22
CA GLY A 230 11.02 15.07 17.97
C GLY A 230 10.15 14.72 16.77
N TYR A 231 10.50 15.27 15.61
CA TYR A 231 9.76 15.12 14.36
C TYR A 231 10.53 14.34 13.30
N PHE A 232 9.83 13.57 12.50
CA PHE A 232 10.35 12.97 11.27
C PHE A 232 9.47 13.33 10.09
N GLY A 233 10.07 13.69 8.96
CA GLY A 233 9.42 13.82 7.66
C GLY A 233 10.06 12.86 6.68
N ILE A 234 9.26 11.96 6.12
CA ILE A 234 9.78 10.86 5.29
C ILE A 234 8.99 10.78 4.00
N VAL A 235 9.72 10.72 2.89
CA VAL A 235 9.17 10.32 1.57
C VAL A 235 9.31 8.81 1.40
N ALA A 236 8.29 8.15 0.87
CA ALA A 236 8.28 6.70 0.68
C ALA A 236 7.43 6.27 -0.53
N PRO A 237 7.61 5.04 -1.06
CA PRO A 237 6.65 4.45 -1.98
C PRO A 237 5.29 4.28 -1.31
N ALA A 238 4.21 4.65 -2.01
CA ALA A 238 2.85 4.50 -1.48
C ALA A 238 2.50 3.03 -1.15
N THR A 239 3.14 2.06 -1.81
CA THR A 239 2.88 0.62 -1.63
C THR A 239 3.13 0.15 -0.19
N ILE A 240 4.08 0.76 0.53
CA ILE A 240 4.37 0.42 1.93
C ILE A 240 3.11 0.57 2.80
N PHE A 241 2.27 1.55 2.47
CA PHE A 241 1.06 1.84 3.21
C PHE A 241 -0.14 0.94 2.87
N GLY A 242 -0.08 0.08 1.85
CA GLY A 242 -1.22 -0.81 1.55
C GLY A 242 -0.91 -2.18 0.97
N ASP A 243 0.36 -2.59 0.92
CA ASP A 243 0.73 -3.98 0.68
C ASP A 243 0.47 -4.89 1.91
N GLN A 244 0.58 -6.21 1.72
CA GLN A 244 0.42 -7.19 2.81
C GLN A 244 1.71 -7.47 3.60
N VAL A 245 2.88 -7.10 3.07
CA VAL A 245 4.17 -7.50 3.66
C VAL A 245 4.68 -6.50 4.69
N SER A 246 4.30 -5.23 4.56
CA SER A 246 4.71 -4.08 5.38
C SER A 246 3.78 -3.83 6.57
N ALA A 247 2.82 -4.74 6.83
CA ALA A 247 1.91 -4.65 7.97
C ALA A 247 2.61 -4.47 9.34
N PRO A 248 3.72 -5.18 9.66
CA PRO A 248 4.45 -4.96 10.91
C PRO A 248 4.97 -3.52 11.05
N LEU A 249 5.54 -2.97 9.97
CA LEU A 249 6.06 -1.61 9.94
C LEU A 249 4.96 -0.58 10.15
N ARG A 250 3.84 -0.69 9.42
CA ARG A 250 2.72 0.25 9.56
C ARG A 250 2.11 0.23 10.96
N THR A 251 1.94 -0.97 11.50
CA THR A 251 1.42 -1.16 12.86
C THR A 251 2.33 -0.45 13.84
N TRP A 252 3.64 -0.70 13.80
CA TRP A 252 4.60 -0.02 14.66
C TRP A 252 4.58 1.49 14.46
N LEU A 253 4.71 1.97 13.22
CA LEU A 253 4.79 3.40 12.89
C LEU A 253 3.57 4.17 13.41
N LEU A 254 2.35 3.67 13.14
CA LEU A 254 1.12 4.40 13.41
C LEU A 254 0.61 4.22 14.85
N THR A 255 1.06 3.19 15.58
CA THR A 255 0.65 2.96 16.99
C THR A 255 1.67 3.45 18.00
N THR A 256 2.91 3.72 17.59
CA THR A 256 3.97 4.23 18.46
C THR A 256 4.37 5.68 18.15
N ASN A 257 3.75 6.30 17.14
CA ASN A 257 4.03 7.69 16.79
C ASN A 257 2.74 8.41 16.45
N GLN A 258 2.75 9.74 16.58
CA GLN A 258 1.66 10.57 16.11
C GLN A 258 1.89 10.91 14.64
N VAL A 259 1.19 10.22 13.75
CA VAL A 259 1.09 10.53 12.32
C VAL A 259 -0.37 10.84 12.02
N ASN A 260 -0.69 12.11 11.77
CA ASN A 260 -2.07 12.54 11.52
C ASN A 260 -2.41 12.64 10.03
N THR A 261 -1.41 12.81 9.18
CA THR A 261 -1.62 13.10 7.76
C THR A 261 -0.61 12.35 6.90
N ILE A 262 -1.10 11.75 5.82
CA ILE A 262 -0.28 11.16 4.75
C ILE A 262 -0.69 11.81 3.43
N HIS A 263 0.27 12.40 2.74
CA HIS A 263 0.08 13.00 1.43
C HIS A 263 0.40 11.97 0.36
N HIS A 264 -0.61 11.61 -0.44
CA HIS A 264 -0.48 10.64 -1.52
C HIS A 264 -0.38 11.34 -2.88
N TYR A 265 0.58 10.90 -3.67
CA TYR A 265 0.77 11.33 -5.06
C TYR A 265 0.65 10.12 -5.99
N PRO A 266 -0.26 10.15 -6.97
CA PRO A 266 -0.44 9.06 -7.92
C PRO A 266 0.79 8.93 -8.83
N ALA A 267 0.99 7.75 -9.41
CA ALA A 267 2.15 7.47 -10.27
C ALA A 267 2.13 8.35 -11.54
N GLU A 268 0.93 8.68 -12.01
CA GLU A 268 0.65 9.57 -13.12
C GLU A 268 1.25 10.97 -12.92
N ALA A 269 1.48 11.42 -11.67
CA ALA A 269 2.13 12.69 -11.37
C ALA A 269 3.61 12.74 -11.78
N ARG A 270 4.23 11.59 -12.13
CA ARG A 270 5.60 11.46 -12.67
C ARG A 270 6.64 12.24 -11.86
N LEU A 271 6.55 12.15 -10.53
CA LEU A 271 7.42 12.91 -9.62
C LEU A 271 8.85 12.36 -9.56
N PHE A 272 9.09 11.16 -10.07
CA PHE A 272 10.40 10.53 -10.09
C PHE A 272 10.77 10.14 -11.52
N ASP A 273 11.92 10.61 -11.99
CA ASP A 273 12.37 10.38 -13.35
C ASP A 273 12.54 8.88 -13.63
N GLY A 274 11.97 8.44 -14.76
CA GLY A 274 12.11 7.07 -15.25
C GLY A 274 11.39 6.00 -14.41
N VAL A 275 10.48 6.39 -13.50
CA VAL A 275 9.71 5.44 -12.67
C VAL A 275 8.22 5.78 -12.63
N ASP A 276 7.39 4.79 -12.94
CA ASP A 276 5.95 4.81 -12.75
C ASP A 276 5.60 4.28 -11.35
N GLN A 277 5.75 5.14 -10.33
CA GLN A 277 5.56 4.76 -8.93
C GLN A 277 4.82 5.86 -8.17
N ALA A 278 3.70 5.50 -7.55
CA ALA A 278 3.00 6.35 -6.60
C ALA A 278 3.85 6.54 -5.34
N ALA A 279 3.84 7.75 -4.80
CA ALA A 279 4.65 8.15 -3.67
C ALA A 279 3.79 8.75 -2.56
N VAL A 280 4.32 8.71 -1.36
CA VAL A 280 3.77 9.44 -0.23
C VAL A 280 4.85 10.26 0.43
N TYR A 281 4.45 11.32 1.11
CA TYR A 281 5.20 11.80 2.26
C TYR A 281 4.30 11.87 3.49
N PHE A 282 4.92 11.79 4.66
CA PHE A 282 4.24 11.97 5.93
C PHE A 282 5.18 12.63 6.93
N VAL A 283 4.59 13.42 7.82
CA VAL A 283 5.30 14.01 8.96
C VAL A 283 4.70 13.43 10.23
N GLY A 284 5.56 12.86 11.06
CA GLY A 284 5.17 12.31 12.35
C GLY A 284 5.94 12.93 13.49
N LYS A 285 5.35 12.86 14.67
CA LYS A 285 6.00 13.17 15.94
C LYS A 285 6.21 11.88 16.70
N LYS A 286 7.45 11.65 17.16
CA LYS A 286 7.76 10.48 17.96
C LYS A 286 7.15 10.65 19.34
N GLU A 287 6.22 9.78 19.68
CA GLU A 287 5.68 9.66 21.03
C GLU A 287 6.24 8.38 21.62
N GLY A 288 6.47 8.32 22.94
CA GLY A 288 6.89 7.06 23.56
C GLY A 288 5.79 6.00 23.42
N LEU A 289 6.09 4.74 23.81
CA LEU A 289 5.12 3.63 23.90
C LEU A 289 3.94 3.88 24.86
N THR A 290 3.79 5.08 25.41
CA THR A 290 3.03 5.39 26.62
C THR A 290 1.53 5.56 26.45
N ASN A 291 0.92 5.32 25.27
CA ASN A 291 -0.54 5.35 25.19
C ASN A 291 -1.16 4.64 23.97
N LEU A 292 -1.08 3.30 23.93
CA LEU A 292 -1.83 2.50 22.95
C LEU A 292 -3.35 2.73 23.02
N ASN A 293 -3.88 3.15 24.17
CA ASN A 293 -5.30 3.43 24.39
C ASN A 293 -5.73 4.85 23.93
N ALA A 294 -4.81 5.74 23.56
CA ALA A 294 -5.15 7.08 23.08
C ALA A 294 -5.63 7.09 21.61
N PHE A 295 -5.50 5.97 20.90
CA PHE A 295 -5.79 5.86 19.47
C PHE A 295 -7.23 5.43 19.15
N ASP A 296 -8.03 5.06 20.15
CA ASP A 296 -9.38 4.50 19.90
C ASP A 296 -10.37 5.52 19.29
N ASN A 297 -10.04 6.82 19.27
CA ASN A 297 -10.82 7.88 18.61
C ASN A 297 -10.00 8.78 17.66
N SER A 298 -8.76 8.41 17.33
CA SER A 298 -7.96 9.20 16.38
C SER A 298 -8.35 8.90 14.93
N GLN A 299 -8.11 9.89 14.07
CA GLN A 299 -8.29 9.78 12.62
C GLN A 299 -6.94 10.01 11.92
N LEU A 300 -6.80 9.39 10.75
CA LEU A 300 -5.70 9.57 9.83
C LEU A 300 -6.24 10.20 8.55
N ASP A 301 -5.70 11.36 8.20
CA ASP A 301 -6.07 12.11 7.01
C ASP A 301 -5.19 11.72 5.83
N ILE A 302 -5.82 11.30 4.74
CA ILE A 302 -5.14 10.94 3.51
C ILE A 302 -5.42 12.03 2.48
N ILE A 303 -4.45 12.89 2.25
CA ILE A 303 -4.55 13.98 1.28
C ILE A 303 -4.19 13.41 -0.10
N GLN A 304 -5.18 13.32 -0.99
CA GLN A 304 -5.05 12.71 -2.30
C GLN A 304 -4.72 13.78 -3.35
N HIS A 305 -3.43 13.94 -3.67
CA HIS A 305 -3.01 14.86 -4.73
C HIS A 305 -3.36 14.33 -6.13
N GLN A 306 -3.61 15.25 -7.04
CA GLN A 306 -3.83 14.94 -8.46
C GLN A 306 -2.51 14.88 -9.24
N GLU A 307 -2.57 14.28 -10.45
CA GLU A 307 -1.47 14.23 -11.42
C GLU A 307 -0.80 15.60 -11.57
N LYS A 308 -1.61 16.61 -11.91
CA LYS A 308 -1.17 18.01 -12.01
C LYS A 308 -1.57 18.79 -10.76
N PRO A 309 -0.77 19.77 -10.32
CA PRO A 309 -1.21 20.71 -9.31
C PRO A 309 -2.42 21.49 -9.86
N GLY A 310 -3.56 21.40 -9.17
CA GLY A 310 -4.72 22.27 -9.41
C GLY A 310 -4.73 23.45 -8.45
N GLU A 311 -5.61 24.42 -8.69
CA GLU A 311 -5.81 25.58 -7.81
C GLU A 311 -6.62 25.26 -6.54
N GLY A 312 -7.24 24.08 -6.48
CA GLY A 312 -8.06 23.64 -5.35
C GLY A 312 -7.30 22.88 -4.26
N ILE A 313 -7.89 22.84 -3.06
CA ILE A 313 -7.41 22.01 -1.94
C ILE A 313 -7.57 20.53 -2.37
N PRO A 314 -6.52 19.70 -2.27
CA PRO A 314 -6.64 18.29 -2.61
C PRO A 314 -7.67 17.61 -1.70
N PRO A 315 -8.45 16.64 -2.22
CA PRO A 315 -9.43 15.93 -1.43
C PRO A 315 -8.77 15.14 -0.28
N THR A 316 -9.44 15.11 0.86
CA THR A 316 -8.96 14.42 2.07
C THR A 316 -9.88 13.26 2.42
N LEU A 317 -9.33 12.05 2.42
CA LEU A 317 -10.00 10.85 2.90
C LEU A 317 -9.68 10.67 4.39
N ASN A 318 -10.70 10.69 5.26
CA ASN A 318 -10.52 10.51 6.70
C ASN A 318 -10.75 9.03 7.08
N LEU A 319 -9.71 8.37 7.59
CA LEU A 319 -9.79 6.98 8.05
C LEU A 319 -9.67 6.93 9.57
N ASN A 320 -10.67 6.37 10.25
CA ASN A 320 -10.58 6.15 11.68
C ASN A 320 -9.61 4.99 12.00
N PHE A 321 -9.02 5.04 13.19
CA PHE A 321 -8.03 4.05 13.60
C PHE A 321 -8.61 2.64 13.80
N GLU A 322 -9.89 2.51 14.14
CA GLU A 322 -10.55 1.20 14.25
C GLU A 322 -10.61 0.47 12.89
N PHE A 323 -10.99 1.19 11.83
CA PHE A 323 -10.98 0.69 10.46
C PHE A 323 -9.57 0.27 10.05
N LEU A 324 -8.59 1.15 10.26
CA LEU A 324 -7.19 0.85 9.96
C LEU A 324 -6.70 -0.40 10.69
N LYS A 325 -6.94 -0.49 12.01
CA LYS A 325 -6.57 -1.65 12.84
C LYS A 325 -7.20 -2.94 12.32
N SER A 326 -8.46 -2.89 11.87
CA SER A 326 -9.16 -4.06 11.33
C SER A 326 -8.60 -4.56 9.97
N HIS A 327 -7.75 -3.76 9.32
CA HIS A 327 -7.09 -4.01 8.04
C HIS A 327 -5.55 -3.95 8.12
N ASP A 328 -4.95 -4.22 9.28
CA ASP A 328 -3.48 -4.16 9.49
C ASP A 328 -2.86 -2.82 9.04
N PHE A 329 -3.59 -1.75 9.33
CA PHE A 329 -3.28 -0.37 8.95
C PHE A 329 -3.02 -0.16 7.46
N ALA A 330 -3.57 -1.03 6.60
CA ALA A 330 -3.49 -0.87 5.16
C ALA A 330 -4.39 0.30 4.71
N ILE A 331 -3.86 1.13 3.82
CA ILE A 331 -4.49 2.34 3.30
C ILE A 331 -4.68 2.15 1.80
N GLY A 332 -5.93 2.26 1.38
CA GLY A 332 -6.30 2.33 -0.02
C GLY A 332 -6.45 3.79 -0.47
N PHE A 333 -5.50 4.27 -1.27
CA PHE A 333 -5.39 5.67 -1.71
C PHE A 333 -6.38 6.10 -2.81
N THR A 334 -7.26 5.19 -3.25
CA THR A 334 -8.13 5.43 -4.41
C THR A 334 -9.60 5.27 -4.07
N SER A 335 -9.99 5.36 -2.79
CA SER A 335 -11.39 5.26 -2.37
C SER A 335 -12.16 6.56 -2.55
N SER A 336 -13.49 6.47 -2.63
CA SER A 336 -14.40 7.61 -2.52
C SER A 336 -14.27 8.29 -1.15
N LEU A 337 -14.45 9.61 -1.10
CA LEU A 337 -14.46 10.38 0.14
C LEU A 337 -15.68 10.02 1.01
N GLY A 338 -16.81 9.68 0.39
CA GLY A 338 -18.03 9.27 1.10
C GLY A 338 -17.88 7.99 1.93
N ILE A 339 -16.80 7.21 1.74
CA ILE A 339 -16.54 6.05 2.60
C ILE A 339 -16.38 6.45 4.07
N SER A 340 -15.85 7.66 4.35
CA SER A 340 -15.69 8.17 5.71
C SER A 340 -17.04 8.33 6.41
N SER A 341 -18.04 8.89 5.72
CA SER A 341 -19.43 9.02 6.19
C SER A 341 -20.10 7.66 6.43
N ALA A 342 -19.74 6.65 5.63
CA ALA A 342 -20.31 5.30 5.72
C ALA A 342 -19.68 4.41 6.81
N MET A 343 -18.46 4.71 7.28
CA MET A 343 -17.75 3.87 8.26
C MET A 343 -18.55 3.52 9.52
N PRO A 344 -19.31 4.43 10.16
CA PRO A 344 -20.10 4.12 11.35
C PRO A 344 -21.16 3.01 11.14
N TYR A 345 -21.59 2.80 9.91
CA TYR A 345 -22.52 1.74 9.51
C TYR A 345 -21.74 0.47 9.15
N LEU A 346 -20.72 0.60 8.29
CA LEU A 346 -19.99 -0.54 7.73
C LEU A 346 -19.13 -1.28 8.78
N MET A 347 -18.61 -0.59 9.79
CA MET A 347 -17.73 -1.21 10.80
C MET A 347 -18.44 -2.16 11.76
N LYS A 348 -19.76 -2.02 11.91
CA LYS A 348 -20.60 -2.90 12.73
C LYS A 348 -20.89 -4.24 12.07
N LEU A 349 -20.61 -4.37 10.78
CA LEU A 349 -20.94 -5.54 9.99
C LEU A 349 -19.90 -6.66 10.16
N PRO A 350 -20.30 -7.93 9.95
CA PRO A 350 -19.36 -9.05 9.94
C PRO A 350 -18.35 -8.93 8.79
N LYS A 351 -17.18 -9.54 8.98
CA LYS A 351 -16.22 -9.77 7.89
C LYS A 351 -16.68 -10.96 7.05
N LEU A 352 -16.30 -10.99 5.78
CA LEU A 352 -16.58 -12.14 4.92
C LEU A 352 -16.02 -13.45 5.51
N SER A 353 -14.84 -13.39 6.14
CA SER A 353 -14.22 -14.55 6.81
C SER A 353 -15.05 -15.13 7.94
N ASP A 354 -15.91 -14.34 8.57
CA ASP A 354 -16.72 -14.81 9.70
C ASP A 354 -17.67 -15.91 9.22
N PHE A 355 -18.15 -15.83 7.97
CA PHE A 355 -19.01 -16.81 7.32
C PHE A 355 -18.27 -18.06 6.79
N GLU A 356 -16.93 -18.07 6.72
CA GLU A 356 -16.13 -19.28 6.49
C GLU A 356 -15.91 -20.09 7.77
N SER A 357 -15.92 -19.42 8.93
CA SER A 357 -15.60 -20.05 10.22
C SER A 357 -16.71 -20.98 10.70
N ASN A 358 -16.39 -21.89 11.64
CA ASN A 358 -17.34 -22.86 12.20
C ASN A 358 -18.60 -22.24 12.83
N GLN A 359 -18.62 -20.93 13.12
CA GLN A 359 -19.81 -20.23 13.63
C GLN A 359 -20.96 -20.26 12.62
N TYR A 360 -20.66 -20.19 11.32
CA TYR A 360 -21.66 -20.24 10.25
C TYR A 360 -21.36 -21.37 9.25
N GLY A 361 -20.10 -21.45 8.78
CA GLY A 361 -19.64 -22.44 7.81
C GLY A 361 -20.42 -22.40 6.49
N LEU A 362 -20.88 -21.22 6.08
CA LEU A 362 -21.78 -21.05 4.93
C LEU A 362 -21.02 -20.96 3.60
N ILE A 363 -19.79 -20.44 3.64
CA ILE A 363 -18.99 -20.20 2.44
C ILE A 363 -17.58 -20.79 2.60
N LYS A 364 -16.89 -20.94 1.48
CA LYS A 364 -15.47 -21.29 1.44
C LYS A 364 -14.80 -20.54 0.29
N LEU A 365 -13.75 -19.80 0.60
CA LEU A 365 -12.95 -19.07 -0.37
C LEU A 365 -11.66 -19.84 -0.69
N GLY A 366 -11.22 -19.77 -1.94
CA GLY A 366 -10.01 -20.46 -2.36
C GLY A 366 -9.52 -20.07 -3.74
N ARG A 367 -8.59 -20.88 -4.22
CA ARG A 367 -8.06 -20.89 -5.58
C ARG A 367 -8.13 -22.31 -6.11
N GLU A 368 -8.10 -22.45 -7.43
CA GLU A 368 -8.17 -23.73 -8.10
C GLU A 368 -6.79 -24.11 -8.67
N LEU A 369 -6.62 -24.09 -9.98
CA LEU A 369 -5.43 -24.64 -10.62
C LEU A 369 -4.25 -23.66 -10.50
N ASP A 370 -3.14 -24.14 -9.92
CA ASP A 370 -1.87 -23.45 -10.05
C ASP A 370 -1.34 -23.60 -11.49
N GLU A 371 -1.06 -22.46 -12.14
CA GLU A 371 -0.57 -22.40 -13.51
C GLU A 371 0.93 -22.72 -13.65
N THR A 372 1.64 -23.04 -12.57
CA THR A 372 3.01 -23.55 -12.68
C THR A 372 3.04 -24.80 -13.58
N GLY A 373 3.76 -24.71 -14.69
CA GLY A 373 3.83 -25.76 -15.71
C GLY A 373 2.54 -25.94 -16.54
N ILE A 374 1.66 -24.94 -16.64
CA ILE A 374 0.31 -25.06 -17.23
C ILE A 374 0.19 -25.88 -18.53
N ALA A 375 1.21 -25.89 -19.39
CA ALA A 375 1.21 -26.64 -20.65
C ALA A 375 0.95 -28.15 -20.50
N HIS A 376 1.37 -28.80 -19.41
CA HIS A 376 1.08 -30.23 -19.17
C HIS A 376 -0.33 -30.46 -18.58
N LYS A 377 -0.94 -29.40 -18.04
CA LYS A 377 -2.23 -29.46 -17.34
C LYS A 377 -3.41 -29.21 -18.27
N LEU A 378 -3.17 -28.72 -19.49
CA LEU A 378 -4.21 -28.34 -20.44
C LEU A 378 -4.13 -29.15 -21.74
N CYS A 379 -5.26 -29.32 -22.40
CA CYS A 379 -5.41 -30.00 -23.68
C CYS A 379 -6.55 -29.36 -24.50
N GLN A 380 -6.68 -29.73 -25.77
CA GLN A 380 -7.69 -29.15 -26.68
C GLN A 380 -9.11 -29.71 -26.51
N THR A 381 -9.26 -30.85 -25.83
CA THR A 381 -10.55 -31.51 -25.60
C THR A 381 -10.60 -32.08 -24.19
N GLY A 382 -11.74 -31.98 -23.51
CA GLY A 382 -11.89 -32.52 -22.16
C GLY A 382 -13.24 -32.17 -21.56
N ASP A 383 -13.42 -32.54 -20.30
CA ASP A 383 -14.71 -32.41 -19.62
C ASP A 383 -14.82 -31.09 -18.83
N TYR A 384 -13.67 -30.47 -18.49
CA TYR A 384 -13.62 -29.20 -17.78
C TYR A 384 -12.94 -28.13 -18.62
N ARG A 385 -13.66 -27.05 -18.92
CA ARG A 385 -13.12 -25.87 -19.61
C ARG A 385 -12.23 -25.06 -18.69
N PHE A 386 -11.08 -24.63 -19.18
CA PHE A 386 -10.16 -23.79 -18.45
C PHE A 386 -10.43 -22.30 -18.71
N ILE A 387 -10.62 -21.52 -17.64
CA ILE A 387 -10.97 -20.10 -17.72
C ILE A 387 -10.01 -19.21 -16.94
N LYS A 388 -9.73 -18.03 -17.50
CA LYS A 388 -8.87 -17.00 -16.91
C LYS A 388 -9.62 -15.70 -16.64
N GLY A 389 -9.03 -14.84 -15.81
CA GLY A 389 -9.62 -13.57 -15.41
C GLY A 389 -9.97 -12.63 -16.57
N ARG A 390 -9.28 -12.71 -17.71
CA ARG A 390 -9.60 -11.91 -18.91
C ARG A 390 -10.96 -12.26 -19.54
N GLN A 391 -11.45 -13.48 -19.30
CA GLN A 391 -12.72 -13.99 -19.81
C GLN A 391 -13.90 -13.65 -18.90
N VAL A 392 -13.63 -13.16 -17.68
CA VAL A 392 -14.65 -12.82 -16.69
C VAL A 392 -14.99 -11.33 -16.77
N LYS A 393 -16.28 -11.05 -16.91
CA LYS A 393 -16.91 -9.72 -16.84
C LYS A 393 -17.82 -9.66 -15.60
N ARG A 394 -18.41 -8.51 -15.31
CA ARG A 394 -19.42 -8.41 -14.24
C ARG A 394 -20.63 -9.25 -14.68
N PHE A 395 -21.07 -10.15 -13.81
CA PHE A 395 -22.26 -11.00 -14.01
C PHE A 395 -22.22 -11.93 -15.24
N SER A 396 -21.11 -12.01 -15.97
CA SER A 396 -21.01 -12.82 -17.18
C SER A 396 -19.56 -13.25 -17.44
N PHE A 397 -19.38 -14.22 -18.33
CA PHE A 397 -18.08 -14.65 -18.82
C PHE A 397 -18.17 -15.04 -20.30
N ASP A 398 -17.01 -15.09 -20.96
CA ASP A 398 -16.86 -15.51 -22.35
C ASP A 398 -15.95 -16.73 -22.43
N ASP A 399 -16.52 -17.88 -22.79
CA ASP A 399 -15.82 -19.15 -22.87
C ASP A 399 -15.52 -19.59 -24.32
N SER A 400 -15.74 -18.70 -25.30
CA SER A 400 -15.65 -19.01 -26.74
C SER A 400 -14.29 -19.56 -27.20
N ALA A 401 -13.21 -19.22 -26.49
CA ALA A 401 -11.86 -19.73 -26.74
C ALA A 401 -11.21 -20.24 -25.45
N SER A 402 -11.50 -21.50 -25.08
CA SER A 402 -11.00 -22.13 -23.86
C SER A 402 -10.33 -23.47 -24.15
N ASP A 403 -9.12 -23.66 -23.61
CA ASP A 403 -8.53 -25.00 -23.48
C ASP A 403 -9.32 -25.80 -22.42
N PHE A 404 -9.00 -27.08 -22.29
CA PHE A 404 -9.60 -27.98 -21.31
C PHE A 404 -8.56 -28.47 -20.32
N LEU A 405 -8.99 -28.83 -19.12
CA LEU A 405 -8.13 -29.56 -18.18
C LEU A 405 -7.81 -30.94 -18.76
N ASN A 406 -6.53 -31.29 -18.74
CA ASN A 406 -6.06 -32.62 -19.11
C ASN A 406 -6.71 -33.69 -18.20
N ARG A 407 -7.22 -34.76 -18.81
CA ARG A 407 -7.93 -35.87 -18.12
C ARG A 407 -7.09 -36.57 -17.05
N GLU A 408 -5.77 -36.48 -17.14
CA GLU A 408 -4.83 -37.01 -16.13
C GLU A 408 -4.80 -36.15 -14.86
N ILE A 409 -5.27 -34.90 -14.91
CA ILE A 409 -5.31 -33.99 -13.78
C ILE A 409 -6.68 -34.08 -13.10
N THR A 410 -6.67 -34.38 -11.80
CA THR A 410 -7.90 -34.37 -11.01
C THR A 410 -8.45 -32.94 -10.90
N PRO A 411 -9.72 -32.69 -11.29
CA PRO A 411 -10.31 -31.36 -11.17
C PRO A 411 -10.49 -30.98 -9.69
N PRO A 412 -10.34 -29.70 -9.33
CA PRO A 412 -10.72 -29.21 -8.02
C PRO A 412 -12.19 -29.53 -7.71
N VAL A 413 -12.51 -29.86 -6.46
CA VAL A 413 -13.88 -30.21 -6.05
C VAL A 413 -14.88 -29.10 -6.38
N SER A 414 -14.47 -27.83 -6.25
CA SER A 414 -15.28 -26.67 -6.60
C SER A 414 -15.68 -26.59 -8.08
N ALA A 415 -14.93 -27.24 -8.99
CA ALA A 415 -15.26 -27.28 -10.41
C ALA A 415 -16.57 -28.06 -10.70
N ASN A 416 -17.08 -28.79 -9.71
CA ASN A 416 -18.30 -29.59 -9.80
C ASN A 416 -19.55 -28.87 -9.26
N SER A 417 -19.43 -27.62 -8.82
CA SER A 417 -20.54 -26.84 -8.30
C SER A 417 -20.64 -25.47 -8.95
N LEU A 418 -21.86 -24.93 -8.93
CA LEU A 418 -22.07 -23.52 -9.20
C LEU A 418 -21.36 -22.70 -8.12
N ARG A 419 -20.57 -21.71 -8.53
CA ARG A 419 -19.75 -20.90 -7.61
C ARG A 419 -19.53 -19.50 -8.12
N ILE A 420 -19.19 -18.59 -7.22
CA ILE A 420 -18.73 -17.25 -7.60
C ILE A 420 -17.24 -17.33 -7.93
N VAL A 421 -16.84 -16.67 -9.01
CA VAL A 421 -15.44 -16.43 -9.33
C VAL A 421 -15.21 -14.93 -9.49
N TRP A 422 -14.05 -14.44 -9.05
CA TRP A 422 -13.65 -13.05 -9.25
C TRP A 422 -12.21 -12.92 -9.71
N ARG A 423 -11.94 -11.81 -10.40
CA ARG A 423 -10.60 -11.49 -10.92
C ARG A 423 -9.64 -11.16 -9.80
N ASP A 424 -8.54 -11.90 -9.74
CA ASP A 424 -7.41 -11.58 -8.85
C ASP A 424 -6.69 -10.33 -9.34
N VAL A 425 -6.40 -10.24 -10.64
CA VAL A 425 -5.70 -9.09 -11.23
C VAL A 425 -6.70 -7.94 -11.48
N ALA A 426 -6.56 -6.87 -10.70
CA ALA A 426 -7.42 -5.70 -10.73
C ALA A 426 -6.61 -4.40 -10.58
N ARG A 427 -6.38 -3.72 -11.71
CA ARG A 427 -5.64 -2.43 -11.74
C ARG A 427 -6.36 -1.37 -10.91
N GLN A 428 -5.61 -0.57 -10.16
CA GLN A 428 -6.18 0.54 -9.38
C GLN A 428 -6.98 1.54 -10.22
N SER A 429 -6.53 1.80 -11.45
CA SER A 429 -7.13 2.76 -12.38
C SER A 429 -8.43 2.29 -13.03
N SER A 430 -8.78 1.00 -12.92
CA SER A 430 -10.05 0.46 -13.45
C SER A 430 -11.26 1.22 -12.91
N VAL A 431 -12.35 1.25 -13.68
CA VAL A 431 -13.66 1.78 -13.23
C VAL A 431 -14.13 1.00 -12.00
N ARG A 432 -14.15 -0.33 -12.12
CA ARG A 432 -14.38 -1.27 -11.02
C ARG A 432 -13.24 -2.28 -10.94
N ARG A 433 -12.76 -2.55 -9.73
CA ARG A 433 -11.70 -3.53 -9.42
C ARG A 433 -12.32 -4.89 -9.14
N MET A 434 -13.41 -4.92 -8.38
CA MET A 434 -14.16 -6.15 -8.19
C MET A 434 -14.99 -6.45 -9.45
N ILE A 435 -14.70 -7.60 -10.04
CA ILE A 435 -15.39 -8.13 -11.21
C ILE A 435 -15.61 -9.60 -10.93
N ALA A 436 -16.87 -9.94 -10.67
CA ALA A 436 -17.29 -11.28 -10.31
C ALA A 436 -18.44 -11.79 -11.19
N THR A 437 -18.52 -13.11 -11.35
CA THR A 437 -19.61 -13.81 -12.05
C THR A 437 -19.88 -15.16 -11.38
N LEU A 438 -21.04 -15.75 -11.68
CA LEU A 438 -21.27 -17.17 -11.45
C LEU A 438 -20.60 -18.00 -12.54
N LEU A 439 -20.01 -19.11 -12.13
CA LEU A 439 -19.41 -20.11 -13.01
C LEU A 439 -20.07 -21.47 -12.71
N PRO A 440 -20.73 -22.10 -13.69
CA PRO A 440 -21.39 -23.40 -13.48
C PRO A 440 -20.36 -24.54 -13.34
N PRO A 441 -20.82 -25.76 -13.00
CA PRO A 441 -20.00 -26.95 -13.07
C PRO A 441 -19.39 -27.16 -14.47
N GLY A 442 -18.24 -27.84 -14.54
CA GLY A 442 -17.55 -28.13 -15.81
C GLY A 442 -16.52 -27.06 -16.22
N TYR A 443 -16.11 -26.20 -15.29
CA TYR A 443 -15.05 -25.22 -15.50
C TYR A 443 -13.99 -25.29 -14.41
N VAL A 444 -12.74 -25.02 -14.77
CA VAL A 444 -11.60 -24.89 -13.87
C VAL A 444 -10.93 -23.53 -14.09
N THR A 445 -10.65 -22.84 -13.00
CA THR A 445 -10.06 -21.50 -13.01
C THR A 445 -8.55 -21.54 -12.81
N GLY A 446 -7.84 -20.63 -13.48
CA GLY A 446 -6.40 -20.41 -13.28
C GLY A 446 -6.08 -19.40 -12.17
N ASN A 447 -4.80 -19.09 -12.02
CA ASN A 447 -4.24 -18.22 -10.99
C ASN A 447 -4.72 -16.75 -11.03
N SER A 448 -5.33 -16.35 -12.14
CA SER A 448 -5.90 -15.00 -12.34
C SER A 448 -7.33 -14.85 -11.81
N LEU A 449 -7.90 -15.92 -11.26
CA LEU A 449 -9.21 -15.96 -10.64
C LEU A 449 -9.11 -16.57 -9.24
N ASN A 450 -10.02 -16.15 -8.37
CA ASN A 450 -10.27 -16.77 -7.08
C ASN A 450 -11.72 -17.26 -7.05
N VAL A 451 -12.03 -18.20 -6.14
CA VAL A 451 -13.33 -18.89 -6.10
C VAL A 451 -13.98 -18.79 -4.72
N LEU A 452 -15.31 -18.71 -4.70
CA LEU A 452 -16.15 -18.80 -3.51
C LEU A 452 -17.24 -19.83 -3.76
N THR A 453 -17.25 -20.89 -2.97
CA THR A 453 -18.32 -21.90 -2.94
C THR A 453 -19.19 -21.70 -1.71
N VAL A 454 -20.46 -22.06 -1.81
CA VAL A 454 -21.39 -22.09 -0.68
C VAL A 454 -21.58 -23.52 -0.18
N LYS A 455 -21.98 -23.67 1.08
CA LYS A 455 -22.38 -24.95 1.68
C LYS A 455 -23.61 -25.50 0.95
N ALA A 456 -23.65 -26.83 0.78
CA ALA A 456 -24.80 -27.50 0.19
C ALA A 456 -26.10 -27.15 0.95
N GLY A 457 -27.16 -26.84 0.20
CA GLY A 457 -28.45 -26.39 0.72
C GLY A 457 -28.59 -24.86 0.87
N TYR A 458 -27.54 -24.09 0.56
CA TYR A 458 -27.51 -22.62 0.61
C TYR A 458 -27.24 -22.00 -0.77
N GLU A 459 -27.62 -22.66 -1.85
CA GLU A 459 -27.33 -22.25 -3.22
C GLU A 459 -27.92 -20.87 -3.55
N ARG A 460 -29.04 -20.49 -2.93
CA ARG A 460 -29.67 -19.16 -3.08
C ARG A 460 -28.75 -18.01 -2.65
N LEU A 461 -27.79 -18.27 -1.75
CA LEU A 461 -26.82 -17.28 -1.31
C LEU A 461 -25.91 -16.80 -2.44
N LEU A 462 -25.68 -17.61 -3.48
CA LEU A 462 -24.78 -17.28 -4.59
C LEU A 462 -25.22 -16.03 -5.36
N ASN A 463 -26.52 -15.90 -5.65
CA ASN A 463 -27.03 -14.73 -6.37
C ASN A 463 -26.89 -13.46 -5.52
N ALA A 464 -27.31 -13.52 -4.26
CA ALA A 464 -27.21 -12.38 -3.34
C ALA A 464 -25.75 -11.97 -3.09
N LEU A 465 -24.84 -12.92 -2.92
CA LEU A 465 -23.40 -12.65 -2.79
C LEU A 465 -22.79 -12.09 -4.08
N LEU A 466 -23.24 -12.53 -5.25
CA LEU A 466 -22.78 -11.99 -6.52
C LEU A 466 -23.13 -10.50 -6.64
N ALA A 467 -24.34 -10.10 -6.20
CA ALA A 467 -24.71 -8.70 -6.09
C ALA A 467 -23.79 -7.93 -5.13
N VAL A 468 -23.55 -8.47 -3.93
CA VAL A 468 -22.65 -7.85 -2.94
C VAL A 468 -21.26 -7.63 -3.54
N PHE A 469 -20.65 -8.65 -4.16
CA PHE A 469 -19.32 -8.54 -4.75
C PHE A 469 -19.26 -7.48 -5.85
N ASN A 470 -20.27 -7.39 -6.70
CA ASN A 470 -20.29 -6.44 -7.82
C ASN A 470 -20.80 -5.03 -7.46
N SER A 471 -21.17 -4.78 -6.20
CA SER A 471 -21.74 -3.50 -5.73
C SER A 471 -20.69 -2.39 -5.56
N ALA A 472 -21.15 -1.14 -5.66
CA ALA A 472 -20.33 0.05 -5.42
C ALA A 472 -19.82 0.12 -3.97
N ILE A 473 -20.56 -0.41 -2.99
CA ILE A 473 -20.15 -0.41 -1.57
C ILE A 473 -18.97 -1.35 -1.35
N PHE A 474 -19.05 -2.56 -1.89
CA PHE A 474 -17.97 -3.53 -1.78
C PHE A 474 -16.71 -3.05 -2.51
N GLU A 475 -16.89 -2.41 -3.67
CA GLU A 475 -15.81 -1.72 -4.40
C GLU A 475 -15.16 -0.61 -3.55
N ALA A 476 -15.94 0.24 -2.88
CA ALA A 476 -15.43 1.31 -2.03
C ALA A 476 -14.65 0.77 -0.82
N LEU A 477 -15.12 -0.31 -0.17
CA LEU A 477 -14.40 -0.99 0.92
C LEU A 477 -13.06 -1.57 0.44
N ILE A 478 -13.04 -2.20 -0.73
CA ILE A 478 -11.81 -2.70 -1.36
C ILE A 478 -10.84 -1.56 -1.64
N ARG A 479 -11.33 -0.45 -2.18
CA ARG A 479 -10.49 0.71 -2.52
C ARG A 479 -9.98 1.47 -1.32
N ALA A 480 -10.65 1.38 -0.17
CA ALA A 480 -10.22 1.98 1.10
C ALA A 480 -9.16 1.15 1.83
N SER A 481 -9.08 -0.16 1.57
CA SER A 481 -8.23 -1.09 2.34
C SER A 481 -7.16 -1.83 1.53
N ILE A 482 -7.25 -1.84 0.19
CA ILE A 482 -6.35 -2.61 -0.67
C ILE A 482 -5.75 -1.68 -1.74
N SER A 483 -4.44 -1.43 -1.67
CA SER A 483 -3.72 -0.64 -2.70
C SER A 483 -2.94 -1.50 -3.71
N THR A 484 -2.91 -2.82 -3.60
CA THR A 484 -2.19 -3.64 -4.59
C THR A 484 -3.01 -3.83 -5.87
N ASN A 485 -2.37 -4.23 -6.97
CA ASN A 485 -3.09 -4.62 -8.20
C ASN A 485 -3.74 -6.03 -8.12
N HIS A 486 -3.85 -6.60 -6.91
CA HIS A 486 -4.36 -7.94 -6.68
C HIS A 486 -5.46 -7.98 -5.60
N LEU A 487 -6.60 -8.61 -5.91
CA LEU A 487 -7.70 -8.88 -5.00
C LEU A 487 -7.65 -10.31 -4.49
N SER A 488 -6.58 -10.62 -3.76
CA SER A 488 -6.34 -11.97 -3.24
C SER A 488 -7.41 -12.41 -2.24
N VAL A 489 -7.62 -13.73 -2.12
CA VAL A 489 -8.52 -14.33 -1.13
C VAL A 489 -8.28 -13.79 0.28
N GLY A 490 -7.01 -13.68 0.70
CA GLY A 490 -6.65 -13.18 2.03
C GLY A 490 -7.04 -11.72 2.27
N ALA A 491 -7.04 -10.88 1.22
CA ALA A 491 -7.50 -9.50 1.32
C ALA A 491 -9.03 -9.44 1.37
N ILE A 492 -9.71 -10.18 0.49
CA ILE A 492 -11.17 -10.21 0.39
C ILE A 492 -11.84 -10.76 1.65
N ARG A 493 -11.20 -11.72 2.34
CA ARG A 493 -11.64 -12.24 3.65
C ARG A 493 -11.91 -11.16 4.70
N LYS A 494 -11.15 -10.05 4.66
CA LYS A 494 -11.23 -8.98 5.67
C LYS A 494 -12.33 -7.97 5.40
N ILE A 495 -12.88 -7.96 4.18
CA ILE A 495 -13.91 -6.99 3.76
C ILE A 495 -15.21 -7.23 4.52
N ARG A 496 -15.83 -6.13 4.95
CA ARG A 496 -17.14 -6.11 5.61
C ARG A 496 -18.24 -6.44 4.60
N VAL A 497 -19.18 -7.28 4.99
CA VAL A 497 -20.33 -7.68 4.17
C VAL A 497 -21.60 -7.59 5.01
N PRO A 498 -22.78 -7.40 4.41
CA PRO A 498 -24.02 -7.40 5.17
C PRO A 498 -24.26 -8.78 5.79
N ASP A 499 -25.21 -8.87 6.72
CA ASP A 499 -25.57 -10.14 7.34
C ASP A 499 -26.13 -11.12 6.31
N LEU A 500 -25.31 -12.11 5.96
CA LEU A 500 -25.62 -13.16 4.99
C LEU A 500 -26.63 -14.20 5.51
N THR A 501 -27.18 -14.02 6.71
CA THR A 501 -28.26 -14.85 7.27
C THR A 501 -29.64 -14.18 7.18
N ASN A 502 -29.72 -12.95 6.66
CA ASN A 502 -30.98 -12.23 6.51
C ASN A 502 -31.79 -12.74 5.29
N GLU A 503 -32.67 -13.71 5.53
CA GLU A 503 -33.49 -14.37 4.51
C GLU A 503 -34.31 -13.41 3.63
N LYS A 504 -34.76 -12.27 4.17
CA LYS A 504 -35.52 -11.28 3.40
C LYS A 504 -34.65 -10.71 2.27
N PHE A 505 -33.48 -10.19 2.61
CA PHE A 505 -32.57 -9.64 1.62
C PHE A 505 -32.00 -10.72 0.69
N LEU A 506 -31.75 -11.93 1.19
CA LEU A 506 -31.32 -13.04 0.34
C LEU A 506 -32.35 -13.36 -0.76
N ALA A 507 -33.64 -13.39 -0.40
CA ALA A 507 -34.71 -13.63 -1.36
C ALA A 507 -34.87 -12.46 -2.34
N GLU A 508 -34.99 -11.23 -1.83
CA GLU A 508 -35.22 -10.03 -2.65
C GLU A 508 -34.07 -9.77 -3.63
N ILE A 509 -32.83 -9.74 -3.14
CA ILE A 509 -31.65 -9.48 -3.99
C ILE A 509 -31.35 -10.68 -4.88
N GLY A 510 -31.54 -11.90 -4.38
CA GLY A 510 -31.34 -13.12 -5.16
C GLY A 510 -32.23 -13.17 -6.41
N GLN A 511 -33.50 -12.76 -6.27
CA GLN A 511 -34.46 -12.70 -7.38
C GLN A 511 -34.13 -11.60 -8.39
N LEU A 512 -33.69 -10.42 -7.92
CA LEU A 512 -33.25 -9.35 -8.81
C LEU A 512 -32.05 -9.78 -9.66
N VAL A 513 -31.06 -10.44 -9.04
CA VAL A 513 -29.89 -10.98 -9.76
C VAL A 513 -30.29 -12.06 -10.74
N GLU A 514 -31.19 -12.97 -10.37
CA GLU A 514 -31.69 -13.99 -11.30
C GLU A 514 -32.36 -13.36 -12.52
N SER A 515 -33.20 -12.35 -12.30
CA SER A 515 -33.88 -11.60 -13.37
C SER A 515 -32.87 -10.88 -14.26
N PHE A 516 -31.87 -10.22 -13.66
CA PHE A 516 -30.79 -9.55 -14.38
C PHE A 516 -29.94 -10.50 -15.21
N LEU A 517 -29.61 -11.69 -14.68
CA LEU A 517 -28.84 -12.70 -15.41
C LEU A 517 -29.61 -13.26 -16.62
N HIS A 518 -30.94 -13.34 -16.55
CA HIS A 518 -31.80 -13.73 -17.68
C HIS A 518 -31.98 -12.60 -18.69
N SER A 519 -32.17 -11.36 -18.24
CA SER A 519 -32.39 -10.19 -19.10
C SER A 519 -31.64 -8.96 -18.57
N PRO A 520 -30.35 -8.82 -18.90
CA PRO A 520 -29.53 -7.72 -18.41
C PRO A 520 -30.04 -6.36 -18.90
N ASN A 521 -30.29 -5.44 -17.97
CA ASN A 521 -30.71 -4.07 -18.25
C ASN A 521 -30.23 -3.11 -17.15
N SER A 522 -30.15 -1.82 -17.45
CA SER A 522 -29.60 -0.80 -16.54
C SER A 522 -30.48 -0.58 -15.30
N GLU A 523 -31.80 -0.64 -15.45
CA GLU A 523 -32.77 -0.44 -14.37
C GLU A 523 -32.62 -1.52 -13.29
N THR A 524 -32.67 -2.80 -13.66
CA THR A 524 -32.45 -3.91 -12.71
C THR A 524 -31.04 -3.90 -12.12
N ALA A 525 -30.02 -3.46 -12.87
CA ALA A 525 -28.68 -3.28 -12.31
C ALA A 525 -28.65 -2.21 -11.21
N ALA A 526 -29.38 -1.10 -11.40
CA ALA A 526 -29.52 -0.04 -10.40
C ALA A 526 -30.36 -0.49 -9.19
N GLU A 527 -31.43 -1.26 -9.41
CA GLU A 527 -32.21 -1.88 -8.33
C GLU A 527 -31.36 -2.81 -7.46
N ILE A 528 -30.46 -3.59 -8.07
CA ILE A 528 -29.50 -4.43 -7.33
C ILE A 528 -28.57 -3.56 -6.47
N GLU A 529 -28.01 -2.49 -7.03
CA GLU A 529 -27.11 -1.56 -6.31
C GLU A 529 -27.81 -0.91 -5.10
N VAL A 530 -29.04 -0.40 -5.29
CA VAL A 530 -29.86 0.18 -4.21
C VAL A 530 -30.27 -0.86 -3.17
N GLY A 531 -30.70 -2.04 -3.62
CA GLY A 531 -31.08 -3.14 -2.74
C GLY A 531 -29.90 -3.61 -1.87
N VAL A 532 -28.71 -3.72 -2.45
CA VAL A 532 -27.48 -4.02 -1.70
C VAL A 532 -27.17 -2.90 -0.71
N ALA A 533 -27.27 -1.63 -1.10
CA ALA A 533 -27.07 -0.51 -0.16
C ALA A 533 -28.00 -0.55 1.05
N ARG A 534 -29.25 -0.96 0.82
CA ARG A 534 -30.23 -1.22 1.87
C ARG A 534 -29.87 -2.39 2.76
N TRP A 535 -29.35 -3.46 2.18
CA TRP A 535 -28.87 -4.61 2.94
C TRP A 535 -27.66 -4.28 3.83
N TYR A 536 -26.76 -3.41 3.36
CA TYR A 536 -25.68 -2.84 4.18
C TYR A 536 -26.18 -1.85 5.26
N GLY A 537 -27.46 -1.46 5.22
CA GLY A 537 -28.05 -0.53 6.18
C GLY A 537 -27.70 0.93 5.94
N LEU A 538 -27.14 1.31 4.79
CA LEU A 538 -26.67 2.67 4.52
C LEU A 538 -27.82 3.64 4.19
N PRO A 539 -27.95 4.78 4.88
CA PRO A 539 -28.84 5.85 4.44
C PRO A 539 -28.61 6.24 2.97
N ASP A 540 -29.68 6.61 2.28
CA ASP A 540 -29.65 6.84 0.83
C ASP A 540 -28.74 8.03 0.46
N ASP A 541 -28.69 9.07 1.29
CA ASP A 541 -27.78 10.22 1.16
C ASP A 541 -26.30 9.82 1.32
N ILE A 542 -25.98 9.02 2.34
CA ILE A 542 -24.63 8.50 2.56
C ILE A 542 -24.21 7.58 1.40
N TYR A 543 -25.12 6.76 0.90
CA TYR A 543 -24.83 5.91 -0.25
C TYR A 543 -24.52 6.74 -1.50
N LEU A 544 -25.25 7.84 -1.74
CA LEU A 544 -24.96 8.75 -2.86
C LEU A 544 -23.56 9.37 -2.76
N GLU A 545 -23.11 9.79 -1.57
CA GLU A 545 -21.73 10.29 -1.37
C GLU A 545 -20.67 9.22 -1.72
N MET A 546 -20.97 7.94 -1.51
CA MET A 546 -20.04 6.86 -1.87
C MET A 546 -19.91 6.67 -3.38
N LEU A 547 -20.86 7.16 -4.19
CA LEU A 547 -20.88 6.97 -5.63
C LEU A 547 -19.99 7.96 -6.40
N ASP A 548 -19.51 9.04 -5.79
CA ASP A 548 -18.71 10.09 -6.46
C ASP A 548 -17.59 9.53 -7.35
N GLN A 549 -16.86 8.54 -6.85
CA GLN A 549 -15.79 7.92 -7.61
C GLN A 549 -16.29 7.16 -8.85
N LEU A 550 -17.40 6.43 -8.69
CA LEU A 550 -18.02 5.70 -9.78
C LEU A 550 -18.63 6.69 -10.78
N GLU A 551 -19.25 7.78 -10.31
CA GLU A 551 -19.87 8.82 -11.13
C GLU A 551 -18.85 9.47 -12.07
N MET A 552 -17.63 9.75 -11.59
CA MET A 552 -16.55 10.26 -12.44
C MET A 552 -16.18 9.34 -13.61
N LYS A 553 -16.43 8.03 -13.50
CA LYS A 553 -15.98 7.03 -14.49
C LYS A 553 -17.11 6.33 -15.23
N ALA A 554 -18.31 6.34 -14.68
CA ALA A 554 -19.52 5.69 -15.18
C ALA A 554 -20.75 6.52 -14.74
N PRO A 555 -20.91 7.74 -15.27
CA PRO A 555 -21.99 8.65 -14.86
C PRO A 555 -23.39 8.08 -15.13
N ASP A 556 -23.55 7.33 -16.23
CA ASP A 556 -24.84 6.74 -16.60
C ASP A 556 -25.31 5.67 -15.59
N ASP A 557 -24.38 4.85 -15.06
CA ASP A 557 -24.68 3.89 -13.99
C ASP A 557 -25.25 4.62 -12.75
N VAL A 558 -24.62 5.74 -12.37
CA VAL A 558 -24.99 6.51 -11.18
C VAL A 558 -26.30 7.27 -11.39
N ALA A 559 -26.56 7.76 -12.60
CA ALA A 559 -27.82 8.41 -12.94
C ALA A 559 -29.03 7.46 -12.75
N GLU A 560 -28.91 6.21 -13.18
CA GLU A 560 -29.99 5.22 -13.00
C GLU A 560 -30.16 4.85 -11.52
N ILE A 561 -29.07 4.73 -10.75
CA ILE A 561 -29.13 4.51 -9.29
C ILE A 561 -29.86 5.67 -8.60
N ARG A 562 -29.53 6.93 -8.96
CA ARG A 562 -30.19 8.13 -8.41
C ARG A 562 -31.70 8.11 -8.71
N LYS A 563 -32.09 7.70 -9.92
CA LYS A 563 -33.50 7.57 -10.32
C LYS A 563 -34.24 6.56 -9.45
N ILE A 564 -33.70 5.35 -9.26
CA ILE A 564 -34.31 4.32 -8.39
C ILE A 564 -34.49 4.79 -6.95
N LEU A 565 -33.50 5.52 -6.39
CA LEU A 565 -33.60 6.06 -5.04
C LEU A 565 -34.71 7.12 -4.89
N ILE A 566 -34.96 7.92 -5.93
CA ILE A 566 -36.04 8.92 -5.94
C ILE A 566 -37.41 8.25 -6.08
N ASP A 567 -37.53 7.25 -6.96
CA ASP A 567 -38.80 6.57 -7.25
C ASP A 567 -39.23 5.61 -6.12
N SER A 568 -38.28 5.14 -5.31
CA SER A 568 -38.51 4.23 -4.18
C SER A 568 -37.83 4.75 -2.92
N PRO A 569 -38.25 5.87 -2.30
CA PRO A 569 -37.57 6.37 -1.11
C PRO A 569 -37.74 5.40 0.08
N ARG A 570 -36.73 5.31 0.95
CA ARG A 570 -36.91 4.59 2.23
C ARG A 570 -38.08 5.19 3.01
N ASN A 571 -39.02 4.37 3.44
CA ASN A 571 -39.96 4.76 4.49
C ASN A 571 -39.16 4.96 5.78
N ASN A 572 -38.98 6.23 6.19
CA ASN A 572 -38.33 6.64 7.44
C ASN A 572 -39.18 6.31 8.68
N THR A 573 -39.55 5.04 8.84
CA THR A 573 -40.17 4.51 10.05
C THR A 573 -39.41 3.28 10.51
N LEU A 574 -38.32 3.54 11.23
CA LEU A 574 -37.77 2.68 12.27
C LEU A 574 -37.23 3.56 13.40
#